data_AF-A0A225V2H7-F1
#
_entry.id   AF-A0A225V2H7-F1
#
_cell.length_a   1.000
_cell.length_b   1.000
_cell.length_c   1.000
_cell.angle_alpha   90.00
_cell.angle_beta   90.00
_cell.angle_gamma   90.00
#
_symmetry.space_group_name_H-M   'P 1'
#
loop_
_entity.id
_entity.type
_entity.pdbx_description
1 polymer ?
#
loop_
_entity_poly.entity_id
_entity_poly.type
_entity_poly.pdbx_seq_one_letter_code
_entity_poly.pdbx_strand_id
1 'polypeptide(L)'
;MTGSQRAVLGLVGGMLAGLISVIGNNPFDVVKTRMQGPRAVEYKNTLDCFRHMLLHEGASSFYTGVVPRLGRTIPGQGVIFMSYDTITLFVSRYIEA
;
A
#
# COMPACT_ATOMS: atom_id res chain seq x y z
N MET A 1 -28.01 -1.44 -9.66
CA MET A 1 -26.66 -1.57 -10.25
C MET A 1 -26.40 -3.04 -10.55
N THR A 2 -26.02 -3.37 -11.77
CA THR A 2 -25.72 -4.75 -12.20
C THR A 2 -24.53 -5.30 -11.40
N GLY A 3 -24.55 -6.58 -10.98
CA GLY A 3 -23.48 -7.17 -10.14
C GLY A 3 -22.07 -7.02 -10.74
N SER A 4 -21.95 -7.08 -12.07
CA SER A 4 -20.70 -6.84 -12.80
C SER A 4 -20.14 -5.42 -12.60
N GLN A 5 -20.99 -4.39 -12.52
CA GLN A 5 -20.53 -3.01 -12.31
C GLN A 5 -19.97 -2.78 -10.89
N ARG A 6 -20.54 -3.44 -9.87
CA ARG A 6 -20.04 -3.33 -8.49
C ARG A 6 -18.63 -3.93 -8.38
N ALA A 7 -18.43 -5.13 -8.93
CA ALA A 7 -17.12 -5.78 -8.96
C ALA A 7 -16.02 -4.94 -9.65
N VAL A 8 -16.34 -4.29 -10.78
CA VAL A 8 -15.39 -3.40 -11.47
C VAL A 8 -15.09 -2.15 -10.66
N LEU A 9 -16.09 -1.55 -10.02
CA LEU A 9 -15.90 -0.39 -9.14
C LEU A 9 -15.06 -0.74 -7.91
N GLY A 10 -15.31 -1.90 -7.28
CA GLY A 10 -14.51 -2.40 -6.17
C GLY A 10 -13.05 -2.64 -6.56
N LEU A 11 -12.81 -3.23 -7.74
CA LEU A 11 -11.46 -3.45 -8.27
C LEU A 11 -10.71 -2.14 -8.47
N VAL A 12 -11.30 -1.18 -9.20
CA VAL A 12 -10.63 0.11 -9.50
C VAL A 12 -10.45 0.94 -8.23
N GLY A 13 -11.47 0.97 -7.36
CA GLY A 13 -11.40 1.65 -6.07
C GLY A 13 -10.32 1.05 -5.16
N GLY A 14 -10.22 -0.28 -5.10
CA GLY A 14 -9.20 -1.00 -4.35
C GLY A 14 -7.78 -0.73 -4.86
N MET A 15 -7.59 -0.70 -6.18
CA MET A 15 -6.31 -0.35 -6.81
C MET A 15 -5.87 1.07 -6.47
N LEU A 16 -6.78 2.06 -6.57
CA LEU A 16 -6.49 3.46 -6.24
C LEU A 16 -6.20 3.65 -4.74
N ALA A 17 -6.97 3.00 -3.87
CA ALA A 17 -6.73 3.01 -2.43
C ALA A 17 -5.35 2.40 -2.10
N GLY A 18 -4.98 1.30 -2.77
CA GLY A 18 -3.66 0.69 -2.64
C GLY A 18 -2.52 1.62 -3.06
N LEU A 19 -2.69 2.37 -4.14
CA LEU A 19 -1.74 3.37 -4.62
C LEU A 19 -1.49 4.48 -3.59
N ILE A 20 -2.56 5.12 -3.10
CA ILE A 20 -2.48 6.21 -2.12
C ILE A 20 -1.85 5.71 -0.82
N SER A 21 -2.25 4.52 -0.37
CA SER A 21 -1.69 3.88 0.82
C SER A 21 -0.19 3.65 0.69
N VAL A 22 0.27 3.08 -0.44
CA VAL A 22 1.71 2.86 -0.65
C VAL A 22 2.47 4.17 -0.68
N ILE A 23 1.99 5.19 -1.40
CA ILE A 23 2.68 6.50 -1.48
C ILE A 23 2.83 7.16 -0.10
N GLY A 24 1.79 7.09 0.73
CA GLY A 24 1.83 7.65 2.09
C GLY A 24 2.69 6.84 3.06
N ASN A 25 2.66 5.51 2.98
CA ASN A 25 3.34 4.65 3.93
C ASN A 25 4.82 4.38 3.56
N ASN A 26 5.18 4.50 2.28
CA ASN A 26 6.55 4.23 1.81
C ASN A 26 7.65 5.00 2.55
N PRO A 27 7.56 6.33 2.78
CA PRO A 27 8.61 7.04 3.52
C PRO A 27 8.86 6.46 4.91
N PHE A 28 7.81 6.08 5.63
CA PHE A 28 7.93 5.49 6.96
C PHE A 28 8.54 4.09 6.93
N ASP A 29 8.16 3.27 5.95
CA ASP A 29 8.72 1.92 5.79
C ASP A 29 10.19 1.94 5.39
N VAL A 30 10.61 2.88 4.54
CA VAL A 30 12.03 3.03 4.18
C VAL A 30 12.86 3.44 5.40
N VAL A 31 12.39 4.40 6.20
CA VAL A 31 13.09 4.79 7.44
C VAL A 31 13.15 3.61 8.41
N LYS A 32 12.05 2.89 8.58
CA LYS A 32 12.01 1.71 9.46
C LYS A 32 12.98 0.62 9.00
N THR A 33 13.02 0.32 7.71
CA THR A 33 13.94 -0.70 7.16
C THR A 33 15.40 -0.28 7.26
N ARG A 34 15.72 1.01 7.13
CA ARG A 34 17.06 1.56 7.40
C ARG A 34 17.45 1.42 8.87
N MET A 35 16.52 1.74 9.78
CA MET A 35 16.70 1.61 11.23
C MET A 35 16.76 0.17 11.72
N GLN A 36 16.21 -0.80 10.98
CA GLN A 36 16.30 -2.23 11.27
C GLN A 36 17.42 -2.94 10.49
N GLY A 37 18.10 -2.20 9.60
CA GLY A 37 19.13 -2.72 8.73
C GLY A 37 20.51 -2.72 9.38
N PRO A 38 21.53 -3.23 8.66
CA PRO A 38 22.91 -3.31 9.16
C PRO A 38 23.53 -1.93 9.47
N ARG A 39 23.05 -0.87 8.84
CA ARG A 39 23.50 0.52 9.08
C ARG A 39 22.73 1.23 10.19
N ALA A 40 21.89 0.51 10.96
CA ALA A 40 21.13 1.08 12.07
C ALA A 40 22.01 1.80 13.12
N VAL A 41 23.23 1.31 13.32
CA VAL A 41 24.20 1.84 14.28
C VAL A 41 24.64 3.27 13.94
N GLU A 42 24.49 3.70 12.68
CA GLU A 42 24.82 5.06 12.24
C GLU A 42 23.77 6.09 12.67
N TYR A 43 22.59 5.67 13.12
CA TYR A 43 21.48 6.56 13.45
C TYR A 43 21.19 6.54 14.96
N LYS A 44 21.11 7.72 15.57
CA LYS A 44 20.85 7.83 17.01
C LYS A 44 19.39 7.57 17.35
N ASN A 45 18.47 7.90 16.44
CA ASN A 45 17.04 7.69 16.56
C ASN A 45 16.35 7.80 15.18
N THR A 46 15.07 7.48 15.10
CA THR A 46 14.30 7.50 13.84
C THR A 46 14.26 8.88 13.19
N LEU A 47 14.20 9.97 13.98
CA LEU A 47 14.17 11.34 13.45
C LEU A 47 15.52 11.75 12.86
N ASP A 48 16.61 11.31 13.49
CA ASP A 48 17.98 11.49 13.03
C ASP A 48 18.19 10.74 11.70
N CYS A 49 17.70 9.50 11.58
CA CYS A 49 17.70 8.76 10.31
C CYS A 49 16.91 9.49 9.21
N PHE A 50 15.70 9.98 9.52
CA PHE A 50 14.88 10.72 8.57
C PHE A 50 15.58 11.99 8.09
N ARG A 51 16.14 12.78 9.01
CA ARG A 51 16.88 14.00 8.68
C ARG A 51 18.14 13.69 7.87
N HIS A 52 18.88 12.65 8.26
CA HIS A 52 20.09 12.23 7.57
C HIS A 52 19.80 11.80 6.13
N MET A 53 18.76 10.98 5.91
CA MET A 53 18.30 10.60 4.57
C MET A 53 17.91 11.82 3.75
N LEU A 54 17.12 12.74 4.32
CA LEU A 54 16.65 13.92 3.59
C LEU A 54 17.79 14.85 3.15
N LEU A 55 18.81 15.04 4.01
CA LEU A 55 19.92 15.95 3.74
C LEU A 55 21.02 15.34 2.86
N HIS A 56 21.33 14.05 3.02
CA HIS A 56 22.45 13.41 2.32
C HIS A 56 22.05 12.63 1.07
N GLU A 57 20.87 12.01 1.08
CA GLU A 57 20.38 11.19 -0.05
C GLU A 57 19.24 11.87 -0.83
N GLY A 58 18.60 12.88 -0.22
CA GLY A 58 17.49 13.63 -0.80
C GLY A 58 16.13 12.97 -0.64
N ALA A 59 15.08 13.71 -1.01
CA ALA A 59 13.69 13.26 -0.85
C ALA A 59 13.33 12.03 -1.70
N SER A 60 14.06 11.77 -2.80
CA SER A 60 13.83 10.58 -3.61
C SER A 60 14.19 9.27 -2.89
N SER A 61 15.07 9.32 -1.89
CA SER A 61 15.49 8.15 -1.12
C SER A 61 14.29 7.44 -0.44
N PHE A 62 13.30 8.21 0.03
CA PHE A 62 12.08 7.71 0.66
C PHE A 62 11.14 6.93 -0.27
N TYR A 63 11.34 7.05 -1.59
CA TYR A 63 10.55 6.34 -2.60
C TYR A 63 11.35 5.22 -3.29
N THR A 64 12.54 4.91 -2.78
CA THR A 64 13.33 3.77 -3.27
C THR A 64 12.55 2.47 -3.04
N GLY A 65 12.45 1.63 -4.08
CA GLY A 65 11.70 0.37 -4.02
C GLY A 65 10.18 0.51 -4.11
N VAL A 66 9.65 1.71 -4.40
CA VAL A 66 8.20 1.92 -4.54
C VAL A 66 7.62 1.15 -5.73
N VAL A 67 8.37 1.01 -6.84
CA VAL A 67 7.93 0.32 -8.06
C VAL A 67 7.59 -1.16 -7.81
N PRO A 68 8.50 -1.99 -7.28
CA PRO A 68 8.17 -3.40 -7.00
C PRO A 68 7.07 -3.52 -5.93
N ARG A 69 6.99 -2.58 -4.99
CA ARG A 69 5.91 -2.55 -3.99
C ARG A 69 4.55 -2.27 -4.59
N LEU A 70 4.44 -1.26 -5.45
CA LEU A 70 3.21 -0.94 -6.19
C LEU A 70 2.79 -2.11 -7.08
N GLY A 71 3.75 -2.73 -7.77
CA GLY A 71 3.49 -3.91 -8.61
C GLY A 71 2.86 -5.07 -7.85
N ARG A 72 3.14 -5.23 -6.55
CA ARG A 72 2.50 -6.23 -5.69
C ARG A 72 1.19 -5.75 -5.09
N THR A 73 1.15 -4.54 -4.53
CA THR A 73 0.02 -4.05 -3.73
C THR A 73 -1.19 -3.71 -4.58
N ILE A 74 -1.00 -3.08 -5.75
CA ILE A 74 -2.11 -2.67 -6.64
C ILE A 74 -2.98 -3.87 -7.05
N PRO A 75 -2.44 -4.94 -7.66
CA PRO A 75 -3.26 -6.08 -8.06
C PRO A 75 -3.86 -6.81 -6.84
N GLY A 76 -3.10 -6.92 -5.74
CA GLY A 76 -3.58 -7.55 -4.51
C GLY A 76 -4.82 -6.85 -3.93
N GLN A 77 -4.78 -5.52 -3.83
CA GLN A 77 -5.92 -4.74 -3.32
C GLN A 77 -7.13 -4.81 -4.26
N GLY A 78 -6.92 -4.79 -5.58
CA GLY A 78 -8.00 -4.94 -6.55
C GLY A 78 -8.73 -6.28 -6.42
N VAL A 79 -7.99 -7.38 -6.27
CA VAL A 79 -8.57 -8.73 -6.08
C VAL A 79 -9.32 -8.84 -4.76
N ILE A 80 -8.82 -8.25 -3.68
CA ILE A 80 -9.48 -8.27 -2.36
C ILE A 80 -10.85 -7.59 -2.44
N PHE A 81 -10.93 -6.37 -2.98
CA PHE A 81 -12.20 -5.64 -3.06
C PHE A 81 -13.19 -6.31 -4.04
N MET A 82 -12.71 -6.83 -5.17
CA MET A 82 -13.55 -7.60 -6.09
C MET A 82 -14.13 -8.86 -5.42
N SER A 83 -13.31 -9.59 -4.67
CA SER A 83 -13.72 -10.80 -3.96
C SER A 83 -14.74 -10.46 -2.87
N TYR A 84 -14.49 -9.39 -2.12
CA TYR A 84 -15.39 -8.91 -1.07
C TYR A 84 -16.79 -8.57 -1.63
N ASP A 85 -16.86 -7.82 -2.73
CA ASP A 85 -18.13 -7.46 -3.36
C ASP A 85 -18.89 -8.70 -3.87
N THR A 86 -18.16 -9.65 -4.46
CA THR A 86 -18.75 -10.89 -4.98
C THR A 86 -19.31 -11.76 -3.87
N ILE A 87 -18.55 -11.94 -2.78
CA ILE A 87 -18.97 -12.76 -1.63
C ILE A 87 -20.16 -12.09 -0.93
N THR A 88 -20.11 -10.78 -0.71
CA THR A 88 -21.20 -10.04 -0.07
C THR A 88 -22.49 -10.13 -0.88
N LEU A 89 -22.41 -10.00 -2.21
CA LEU A 89 -23.55 -10.18 -3.10
C LEU A 89 -24.13 -11.60 -3.03
N PHE A 90 -23.27 -12.63 -3.00
CA PHE A 90 -23.70 -14.01 -2.91
C PHE A 90 -24.43 -14.29 -1.59
N VAL A 91 -23.87 -13.84 -0.46
CA VAL A 91 -24.46 -14.00 0.87
C VAL A 91 -25.79 -13.26 1.00
N SER A 92 -25.86 -12.00 0.55
CA SER A 92 -27.12 -11.22 0.57
C SER A 92 -28.24 -11.95 -0.18
N ARG A 93 -27.90 -12.55 -1.32
CA ARG A 93 -28.84 -13.29 -2.16
C ARG A 93 -29.32 -14.60 -1.54
N TYR A 94 -28.52 -15.21 -0.66
CA TYR A 94 -28.89 -16.41 0.09
C TYR A 94 -29.75 -16.09 1.31
N ILE A 95 -29.53 -14.93 1.96
CA ILE A 95 -30.31 -14.49 3.12
C ILE A 95 -31.70 -13.96 2.72
N GLU A 96 -31.81 -13.35 1.54
CA GLU A 96 -33.07 -12.79 1.02
C GLU A 96 -33.96 -13.83 0.29
N ALA A 97 -33.49 -15.08 0.14
CA ALA A 97 -34.21 -16.19 -0.50
C ALA A 97 -34.83 -17.13 0.53
#